data_AF-A0A8C8H9T3-F1
#
_entry.id   AF-A0A8C8H9T3-F1
#
_cell.length_a   1.000
_cell.length_b   1.000
_cell.length_c   1.000
_cell.angle_alpha   90.00
_cell.angle_beta   90.00
_cell.angle_gamma   90.00
#
_symmetry.space_group_name_H-M   'P 1'
#
loop_
_entity.id
_entity.type
_entity.pdbx_description
1 polymer ?
#
loop_
_entity_poly.entity_id
_entity_poly.type
_entity_poly.pdbx_seq_one_letter_code
_entity_poly.pdbx_strand_id
1 'polypeptide(L)'
;MSAHLSYGRVNLNILREAARKELREFLDKCAGSKAIVWDEYLTGPFGLIAQYSLLKEHEVEKMFTLKGGRLPAADVKNIIFFVRPRLELMDIIAENVIRSASQGEECYLESDQTSLYHTAKGLMTLQALYGTIPQIFGKGECARHVANMMLRMKREFAGSQTQILPVFDSLLLLDRNIDLLTPLATQLTYEGLIDEVYGITNGYAKLPPEKFAAQKKQGEVGKDLPTEPKKMQLNSAEELYAEIRDKNFNAIGAALSKKAKIISAAFEERHNAKTVGEIKQFVSQLPHMQAARSSLANHTSIAELIKDITTSEAFFDNLTVEQEFMTGVDTDKVNTYIEDCIAQKDPLIKILRLVCMQSVCNNGLKQKILDYYKREILQTYGYEHMLTLNNLEKTGLLKPQTSTRNNYPTIRKTLKLWMEDANEQNPNDISYVYSGYAPLSIRLTQVLARPGWRSIEEVLKMLPGPHFEERQQLPAGLHKKRQQGENRTTLVFFLGGVTYAEVAALRFLSQMEDGGTEYIIATTKLINGTSWIKSLMDRPEAP
;
A
#
# COMPACT_ATOMS: atom_id res chain seq x y z
N MET A 1 -15.13 19.17 1.75
CA MET A 1 -15.19 17.74 1.32
C MET A 1 -14.11 17.48 0.29
N SER A 2 -13.58 16.26 0.22
CA SER A 2 -12.48 15.91 -0.70
C SER A 2 -13.03 15.23 -1.95
N ALA A 3 -13.03 15.93 -3.09
CA ALA A 3 -13.68 15.46 -4.32
C ALA A 3 -13.14 14.10 -4.81
N HIS A 4 -11.84 13.85 -4.67
CA HIS A 4 -11.23 12.61 -5.15
C HIS A 4 -11.69 11.35 -4.39
N LEU A 5 -12.30 11.49 -3.20
CA LEU A 5 -12.85 10.38 -2.41
C LEU A 5 -14.24 9.93 -2.91
N SER A 6 -14.78 10.59 -3.94
CA SER A 6 -16.08 10.28 -4.54
C SER A 6 -16.04 10.07 -6.06
N TYR A 7 -14.85 9.90 -6.66
CA TYR A 7 -14.73 9.70 -8.12
C TYR A 7 -15.14 8.30 -8.59
N GLY A 8 -15.13 7.29 -7.71
CA GLY A 8 -15.56 5.93 -8.04
C GLY A 8 -17.01 5.64 -7.62
N ARG A 9 -17.43 4.37 -7.73
CA ARG A 9 -18.77 3.91 -7.30
C ARG A 9 -19.08 4.09 -5.81
N VAL A 10 -18.05 4.26 -4.99
CA VAL A 10 -18.19 4.37 -3.53
C VAL A 10 -17.72 5.75 -3.07
N ASN A 11 -18.62 6.51 -2.44
CA ASN A 11 -18.28 7.78 -1.82
C ASN A 11 -17.65 7.57 -0.44
N LEU A 12 -16.32 7.60 -0.38
CA LEU A 12 -15.54 7.43 0.85
C LEU A 12 -15.54 8.69 1.74
N ASN A 13 -16.09 9.83 1.28
CA ASN A 13 -16.31 10.96 2.17
C ASN A 13 -17.30 10.61 3.29
N ILE A 14 -18.25 9.69 3.08
CA ILE A 14 -19.19 9.26 4.12
C ILE A 14 -18.42 8.69 5.33
N LEU A 15 -17.49 7.75 5.07
CA LEU A 15 -16.63 7.18 6.11
C LEU A 15 -15.75 8.23 6.78
N ARG A 16 -15.10 9.10 5.98
CA ARG A 16 -14.21 10.14 6.52
C ARG A 16 -14.95 11.15 7.38
N GLU A 17 -16.14 11.58 6.97
CA GLU A 17 -16.95 12.53 7.72
C GLU A 17 -17.56 11.90 8.98
N ALA A 18 -17.91 10.62 8.96
CA ALA A 18 -18.32 9.89 10.17
C ALA A 18 -17.20 9.90 11.22
N ALA A 19 -15.97 9.53 10.83
CA ALA A 19 -14.80 9.58 11.73
C ALA A 19 -14.50 11.00 12.22
N ARG A 20 -14.61 12.01 11.34
CA ARG A 20 -14.46 13.43 11.74
C ARG A 20 -15.53 13.88 12.70
N LYS A 21 -16.76 13.38 12.57
CA LYS A 21 -17.86 13.73 13.46
C LYS A 21 -17.60 13.15 14.85
N GLU A 22 -17.24 11.87 14.95
CA GLU A 22 -16.88 11.23 16.22
C GLU A 22 -15.71 11.92 16.91
N LEU A 23 -14.68 12.32 16.14
CA LEU A 23 -13.55 13.10 16.65
C LEU A 23 -14.00 14.44 17.25
N ARG A 24 -14.85 15.19 16.55
CA ARG A 24 -15.38 16.47 17.01
C ARG A 24 -16.19 16.30 18.30
N GLU A 25 -17.11 15.34 18.31
CA GLU A 25 -17.91 15.01 19.49
C GLU A 25 -17.06 14.59 20.69
N PHE A 26 -15.95 13.88 20.47
CA PHE A 26 -14.99 13.55 21.53
C PHE A 26 -14.25 14.78 22.04
N LEU A 27 -13.72 15.63 21.16
CA LEU A 27 -12.99 16.83 21.56
C LEU A 27 -13.90 17.81 22.33
N ASP A 28 -15.16 17.93 21.92
CA ASP A 28 -16.15 18.80 22.56
C ASP A 28 -16.55 18.33 23.97
N LYS A 29 -16.40 17.03 24.28
CA LYS A 29 -16.56 16.52 25.65
C LYS A 29 -15.47 17.01 26.60
N CYS A 30 -14.28 17.32 26.09
CA CYS A 30 -13.15 17.84 26.86
C CYS A 30 -13.11 19.38 26.79
N ALA A 31 -14.10 20.06 27.37
CA ALA A 31 -14.26 21.52 27.23
C ALA A 31 -13.01 22.34 27.64
N GLY A 32 -12.72 23.42 26.91
CA GLY A 32 -11.59 24.32 27.14
C GLY A 32 -10.31 23.94 26.37
N SER A 33 -9.24 24.70 26.60
CA SER A 33 -7.95 24.55 25.92
C SER A 33 -7.32 23.16 26.13
N LYS A 34 -6.74 22.61 25.06
CA LYS A 34 -6.23 21.23 25.00
C LYS A 34 -4.81 21.18 24.44
N ALA A 35 -4.00 20.29 24.98
CA ALA A 35 -2.84 19.76 24.28
C ALA A 35 -3.04 18.28 23.95
N ILE A 36 -2.72 17.88 22.73
CA ILE A 36 -2.75 16.47 22.32
C ILE A 36 -1.34 15.90 22.37
N VAL A 37 -1.18 14.75 23.04
CA VAL A 37 0.06 13.96 23.06
C VAL A 37 -0.13 12.74 22.16
N TRP A 38 0.70 12.64 21.14
CA TRP A 38 0.57 11.66 20.06
C TRP A 38 1.56 10.51 20.21
N ASP A 39 1.06 9.28 20.17
CA ASP A 39 1.85 8.17 19.62
C ASP A 39 2.28 8.55 18.20
N GLU A 40 3.59 8.62 17.97
CA GLU A 40 4.18 9.13 16.72
C GLU A 40 3.62 8.41 15.48
N TYR A 41 3.36 7.11 15.60
CA TYR A 41 2.81 6.28 14.52
C TYR A 41 1.45 6.78 14.01
N LEU A 42 0.63 7.40 14.87
CA LEU A 42 -0.71 7.84 14.51
C LEU A 42 -0.72 9.17 13.76
N THR A 43 0.31 10.01 13.90
CA THR A 43 0.32 11.37 13.32
C THR A 43 0.14 11.38 11.80
N GLY A 44 0.83 10.48 11.09
CA GLY A 44 0.73 10.32 9.64
C GLY A 44 -0.67 9.87 9.17
N PRO A 45 -1.17 8.70 9.61
CA PRO A 45 -2.51 8.23 9.29
C PRO A 45 -3.62 9.21 9.68
N PHE A 46 -3.49 9.88 10.84
CA PHE A 46 -4.49 10.83 11.30
C PHE A 46 -4.63 12.04 10.37
N GLY A 47 -3.53 12.47 9.72
CA GLY A 47 -3.55 13.51 8.69
C GLY A 47 -4.48 13.21 7.52
N LEU A 48 -4.76 11.94 7.23
CA LEU A 48 -5.74 11.55 6.21
C LEU A 48 -7.18 11.81 6.68
N ILE A 49 -7.44 11.86 7.98
CA ILE A 49 -8.75 12.17 8.56
C ILE A 49 -8.87 13.65 8.84
N ALA A 50 -8.03 14.22 9.70
CA ALA A 50 -8.12 15.62 10.12
C ALA A 50 -6.74 16.30 10.09
N GLN A 51 -6.74 17.56 9.70
CA GLN A 51 -5.57 18.43 9.73
C GLN A 51 -5.60 19.27 11.01
N TYR A 52 -4.47 19.88 11.36
CA TYR A 52 -4.39 20.76 12.52
C TYR A 52 -5.44 21.88 12.51
N SER A 53 -5.84 22.37 11.33
CA SER A 53 -6.90 23.37 11.21
C SER A 53 -8.20 22.93 11.88
N LEU A 54 -8.62 21.67 11.69
CA LEU A 54 -9.82 21.12 12.32
C LEU A 54 -9.62 20.97 13.83
N LEU A 55 -8.45 20.51 14.28
CA LEU A 55 -8.16 20.37 15.71
C LEU A 55 -8.20 21.72 16.43
N LYS A 56 -7.66 22.77 15.77
CA LYS A 56 -7.63 24.13 16.30
C LYS A 56 -9.03 24.73 16.49
N GLU A 57 -9.99 24.39 15.62
CA GLU A 57 -11.40 24.80 15.76
C GLU A 57 -12.03 24.28 17.07
N HIS A 58 -11.48 23.20 17.64
CA HIS A 58 -11.93 22.58 18.90
C HIS A 58 -10.95 22.84 20.06
N GLU A 59 -10.32 24.02 20.08
CA GLU A 59 -9.44 24.51 21.16
C GLU A 59 -8.18 23.65 21.42
N VAL A 60 -7.67 22.95 20.40
CA VAL A 60 -6.34 22.31 20.48
C VAL A 60 -5.26 23.35 20.20
N GLU A 61 -4.51 23.74 21.23
CA GLU A 61 -3.49 24.80 21.15
C GLU A 61 -2.07 24.26 20.98
N LYS A 62 -1.82 23.04 21.46
CA LYS A 62 -0.50 22.40 21.44
C LYS A 62 -0.61 20.94 21.02
N MET A 63 0.44 20.45 20.39
CA MET A 63 0.60 19.04 20.04
C MET A 63 2.02 18.59 20.38
N PHE A 64 2.14 17.45 21.03
CA PHE A 64 3.40 16.85 21.45
C PHE A 64 3.51 15.41 20.95
N THR A 65 4.72 14.91 20.82
CA THR A 65 4.96 13.47 20.64
C THR A 65 5.07 12.81 22.01
N LEU A 66 4.47 11.63 22.17
CA LEU A 66 4.58 10.80 23.35
C LEU A 66 6.05 10.38 23.54
N LYS A 67 6.63 10.77 24.67
CA LYS A 67 8.00 10.44 25.07
C LYS A 67 8.03 10.22 26.57
N GLY A 68 8.98 9.41 27.03
CA GLY A 68 9.25 9.24 28.46
C GLY A 68 9.59 10.55 29.15
N GLY A 69 9.41 10.59 30.46
CA GLY A 69 9.67 11.73 31.32
C GLY A 69 8.53 12.75 31.40
N ARG A 70 8.87 14.00 31.71
CA ARG A 70 7.87 15.06 31.96
C ARG A 70 7.38 15.68 30.66
N LEU A 71 6.07 15.83 30.53
CA LEU A 71 5.49 16.60 29.43
C LEU A 71 5.99 18.06 29.43
N PRO A 72 6.18 18.67 28.24
CA PRO A 72 6.47 20.09 28.14
C PRO A 72 5.39 20.92 28.84
N ALA A 73 5.81 22.01 29.52
CA ALA A 73 4.86 22.93 30.14
C ALA A 73 3.96 23.55 29.06
N ALA A 74 2.65 23.45 29.27
CA ALA A 74 1.63 24.04 28.42
C ALA A 74 0.51 24.59 29.31
N ASP A 75 0.14 25.85 29.08
CA ASP A 75 -0.98 26.49 29.78
C ASP A 75 -2.29 26.08 29.12
N VAL A 76 -2.67 24.82 29.34
CA VAL A 76 -3.89 24.21 28.79
C VAL A 76 -4.67 23.51 29.90
N LYS A 77 -6.00 23.49 29.77
CA LYS A 77 -6.87 22.81 30.75
C LYS A 77 -6.81 21.29 30.64
N ASN A 78 -6.66 20.77 29.43
CA ASN A 78 -6.75 19.35 29.14
C ASN A 78 -5.48 18.83 28.46
N ILE A 79 -5.01 17.66 28.90
CA ILE A 79 -4.03 16.85 28.17
C ILE A 79 -4.74 15.61 27.66
N ILE A 80 -4.65 15.34 26.36
CA ILE A 80 -5.34 14.22 25.71
C ILE A 80 -4.31 13.34 25.00
N PHE A 81 -4.26 12.06 25.37
CA PHE A 81 -3.37 11.09 24.74
C PHE A 81 -4.05 10.38 23.59
N PHE A 82 -3.50 10.47 22.38
CA PHE A 82 -3.92 9.71 21.20
C PHE A 82 -2.90 8.61 20.97
N VAL A 83 -3.24 7.39 21.39
CA VAL A 83 -2.32 6.25 21.46
C VAL A 83 -2.96 4.97 20.94
N ARG A 84 -2.16 4.06 20.39
CA ARG A 84 -2.61 2.69 20.11
C ARG A 84 -2.71 1.91 21.43
N PRO A 85 -3.59 0.88 21.51
CA PRO A 85 -3.70 0.03 22.69
C PRO A 85 -2.53 -0.97 22.75
N ARG A 86 -1.32 -0.47 23.04
CA ARG A 86 -0.10 -1.25 23.23
C ARG A 86 0.41 -1.08 24.66
N LEU A 87 0.84 -2.16 25.28
CA LEU A 87 1.31 -2.17 26.68
C LEU A 87 2.48 -1.20 26.89
N GLU A 88 3.48 -1.23 26.00
CA GLU A 88 4.67 -0.35 26.04
C GLU A 88 4.31 1.15 26.10
N LEU A 89 3.20 1.57 25.48
CA LEU A 89 2.78 2.97 25.47
C LEU A 89 2.10 3.35 26.79
N MET A 90 1.48 2.40 27.49
CA MET A 90 0.81 2.65 28.75
C MET A 90 1.83 3.00 29.85
N ASP A 91 3.01 2.39 29.83
CA ASP A 91 4.10 2.74 30.75
C ASP A 91 4.59 4.18 30.55
N ILE A 92 4.74 4.60 29.29
CA ILE A 92 5.14 5.98 28.96
C ILE A 92 4.06 6.99 29.39
N ILE A 93 2.78 6.66 29.19
CA ILE A 93 1.66 7.50 29.64
C ILE A 93 1.65 7.57 31.18
N ALA A 94 1.86 6.44 31.86
CA ALA A 94 1.95 6.40 33.31
C ALA A 94 3.09 7.28 33.82
N GLU A 95 4.25 7.26 33.16
CA GLU A 95 5.39 8.14 33.49
C GLU A 95 5.08 9.63 33.25
N ASN A 96 4.33 9.96 32.19
CA ASN A 96 3.90 11.33 31.94
C ASN A 96 2.91 11.84 33.01
N VAL A 97 2.13 10.95 33.64
CA VAL A 97 1.09 11.28 34.63
C VAL A 97 1.61 11.19 36.07
N ILE A 98 2.50 10.23 36.39
CA ILE A 98 2.97 9.89 37.74
C ILE A 98 4.48 10.15 37.86
N ARG A 99 4.91 10.77 38.97
CA ARG A 99 6.34 10.93 39.34
C ARG A 99 6.92 9.63 39.93
N SER A 100 7.14 8.57 39.14
CA SER A 100 8.10 7.47 39.43
C SER A 100 8.02 6.30 38.42
N ALA A 101 9.19 5.74 38.06
CA ALA A 101 9.55 4.71 37.06
C ALA A 101 8.78 3.35 37.15
N SER A 102 8.84 2.38 36.22
CA SER A 102 9.88 1.92 35.28
C SER A 102 9.31 1.02 34.15
N GLN A 103 10.07 0.87 33.06
CA GLN A 103 9.76 0.22 31.77
C GLN A 103 9.79 -1.33 31.76
N GLY A 104 9.04 -1.92 30.82
CA GLY A 104 9.33 -3.22 30.21
C GLY A 104 8.91 -3.25 28.73
N GLU A 105 9.78 -3.76 27.85
CA GLU A 105 9.48 -4.02 26.43
C GLU A 105 9.53 -5.52 26.15
N GLU A 106 8.63 -6.01 25.30
CA GLU A 106 8.73 -7.33 24.66
C GLU A 106 8.39 -7.25 23.16
N CYS A 107 9.16 -8.01 22.37
CA CYS A 107 9.05 -8.21 20.93
C CYS A 107 7.94 -9.21 20.59
N TYR A 108 7.10 -8.91 19.59
CA TYR A 108 6.06 -9.84 19.12
C TYR A 108 6.30 -10.32 17.69
N LEU A 109 6.54 -11.63 17.57
CA LEU A 109 6.34 -12.42 16.36
C LEU A 109 5.34 -13.55 16.63
N GLU A 110 4.28 -13.22 17.36
CA GLU A 110 3.28 -14.18 17.85
C GLU A 110 2.05 -14.27 16.95
N SER A 111 1.28 -15.34 17.13
CA SER A 111 -0.02 -15.59 16.50
C SER A 111 -1.12 -14.64 17.00
N ASP A 112 -0.81 -13.35 17.16
CA ASP A 112 -1.74 -12.31 17.59
C ASP A 112 -2.72 -11.96 16.46
N GLN A 113 -4.00 -12.20 16.72
CA GLN A 113 -5.10 -11.96 15.79
C GLN A 113 -5.81 -10.61 16.03
N THR A 114 -5.26 -9.72 16.85
CA THR A 114 -5.84 -8.40 17.17
C THR A 114 -6.12 -7.58 15.91
N SER A 115 -5.20 -7.60 14.93
CA SER A 115 -5.39 -6.94 13.64
C SER A 115 -6.59 -7.48 12.84
N LEU A 116 -6.87 -8.78 12.94
CA LEU A 116 -8.02 -9.43 12.30
C LEU A 116 -9.33 -8.99 12.97
N TYR A 117 -9.34 -8.84 14.30
CA TYR A 117 -10.51 -8.30 15.02
C TYR A 117 -10.82 -6.88 14.59
N HIS A 118 -9.81 -6.00 14.54
CA HIS A 118 -9.98 -4.62 14.06
C HIS A 118 -10.41 -4.57 12.60
N THR A 119 -9.91 -5.49 11.77
CA THR A 119 -10.35 -5.66 10.38
C THR A 119 -11.84 -6.01 10.31
N ALA A 120 -12.30 -7.00 11.09
CA ALA A 120 -13.71 -7.35 11.17
C ALA A 120 -14.57 -6.18 11.65
N LYS A 121 -14.12 -5.41 12.67
CA LYS A 121 -14.81 -4.19 13.14
C LYS A 121 -14.87 -3.10 12.07
N GLY A 122 -13.79 -2.89 11.32
CA GLY A 122 -13.75 -1.96 10.19
C GLY A 122 -14.76 -2.37 9.11
N LEU A 123 -14.85 -3.65 8.78
CA LEU A 123 -15.83 -4.19 7.85
C LEU A 123 -17.28 -4.04 8.37
N MET A 124 -17.52 -4.22 9.67
CA MET A 124 -18.82 -3.92 10.28
C MET A 124 -19.19 -2.43 10.18
N THR A 125 -18.21 -1.53 10.33
CA THR A 125 -18.40 -0.08 10.15
C THR A 125 -18.76 0.24 8.70
N LEU A 126 -18.09 -0.38 7.74
CA LEU A 126 -18.46 -0.26 6.32
C LEU A 126 -19.89 -0.75 6.07
N GLN A 127 -20.29 -1.88 6.64
CA GLN A 127 -21.68 -2.37 6.49
C GLN A 127 -22.71 -1.43 7.11
N ALA A 128 -22.38 -0.79 8.23
CA ALA A 128 -23.25 0.19 8.86
C ALA A 128 -23.45 1.45 8.00
N LEU A 129 -22.46 1.85 7.19
CA LEU A 129 -22.50 3.05 6.34
C LEU A 129 -22.93 2.78 4.89
N TYR A 130 -22.64 1.58 4.37
CA TYR A 130 -22.79 1.24 2.95
C TYR A 130 -23.68 0.03 2.69
N GLY A 131 -24.37 -0.47 3.72
CA GLY A 131 -25.24 -1.64 3.65
C GLY A 131 -24.49 -2.97 3.80
N THR A 132 -25.24 -4.03 4.13
CA THR A 132 -24.69 -5.39 4.28
C THR A 132 -24.05 -5.87 2.99
N ILE A 133 -22.86 -6.48 3.06
CA ILE A 133 -22.20 -7.11 1.90
C ILE A 133 -22.78 -8.52 1.70
N PRO A 134 -23.52 -8.81 0.60
CA PRO A 134 -24.29 -10.05 0.50
C PRO A 134 -23.45 -11.32 0.37
N GLN A 135 -22.32 -11.26 -0.36
CA GLN A 135 -21.45 -12.40 -0.60
C GLN A 135 -20.05 -12.14 -0.03
N ILE A 136 -19.50 -13.13 0.65
CA ILE A 136 -18.13 -13.09 1.16
C ILE A 136 -17.38 -14.28 0.57
N PHE A 137 -16.35 -14.01 -0.21
CA PHE A 137 -15.39 -14.99 -0.67
C PHE A 137 -14.10 -14.84 0.12
N GLY A 138 -13.35 -15.91 0.27
CA GLY A 138 -12.03 -15.78 0.84
C GLY A 138 -11.10 -16.92 0.50
N LYS A 139 -9.82 -16.61 0.52
CA LYS A 139 -8.73 -17.59 0.48
C LYS A 139 -7.77 -17.22 1.62
N GLY A 140 -7.44 -18.19 2.46
CA GLY A 140 -6.51 -18.04 3.59
C GLY A 140 -7.13 -18.29 4.96
N GLU A 141 -6.26 -18.49 5.96
CA GLU A 141 -6.66 -18.74 7.35
C GLU A 141 -7.14 -17.46 8.04
N CYS A 142 -6.41 -16.36 7.87
CA CYS A 142 -6.81 -15.06 8.40
C CYS A 142 -8.12 -14.59 7.75
N ALA A 143 -8.29 -14.82 6.45
CA ALA A 143 -9.53 -14.57 5.73
C ALA A 143 -10.70 -15.34 6.36
N ARG A 144 -10.51 -16.63 6.67
CA ARG A 144 -11.53 -17.43 7.33
C ARG A 144 -11.87 -16.88 8.72
N HIS A 145 -10.88 -16.48 9.51
CA HIS A 145 -11.11 -15.89 10.83
C HIS A 145 -11.86 -14.56 10.77
N VAL A 146 -11.51 -13.67 9.83
CA VAL A 146 -12.21 -12.40 9.62
C VAL A 146 -13.66 -12.64 9.22
N ALA A 147 -13.93 -13.55 8.28
CA ALA A 147 -15.29 -13.89 7.88
C ALA A 147 -16.12 -14.43 9.06
N ASN A 148 -15.56 -15.34 9.85
CA ASN A 148 -16.21 -15.89 11.04
C ASN A 148 -16.56 -14.78 12.06
N MET A 149 -15.63 -13.85 12.30
CA MET A 149 -15.85 -12.72 13.21
C MET A 149 -16.92 -11.76 12.68
N MET A 150 -16.92 -11.44 11.38
CA MET A 150 -17.98 -10.63 10.77
C MET A 150 -19.36 -11.25 10.97
N LEU A 151 -19.50 -12.55 10.64
CA LEU A 151 -20.75 -13.28 10.78
C LEU A 151 -21.20 -13.39 12.24
N ARG A 152 -20.27 -13.52 13.18
CA ARG A 152 -20.57 -13.51 14.63
C ARG A 152 -21.01 -12.12 15.10
N MET A 153 -20.24 -11.07 14.80
CA MET A 153 -20.56 -9.69 15.19
C MET A 153 -21.92 -9.24 14.64
N LYS A 154 -22.29 -9.67 13.44
CA LYS A 154 -23.61 -9.39 12.88
C LYS A 154 -24.74 -10.10 13.64
N ARG A 155 -24.54 -11.37 14.03
CA ARG A 155 -25.53 -12.12 14.84
C ARG A 155 -25.72 -11.54 16.23
N GLU A 156 -24.65 -11.04 16.83
CA GLU A 156 -24.63 -10.42 18.16
C GLU A 156 -25.10 -8.96 18.15
N PHE A 157 -25.30 -8.36 16.97
CA PHE A 157 -25.70 -6.97 16.87
C PHE A 157 -27.15 -6.78 17.34
N ALA A 158 -27.31 -6.26 18.56
CA ALA A 158 -28.61 -5.97 19.17
C ALA A 158 -29.25 -4.65 18.71
N GLY A 159 -28.56 -3.86 17.88
CA GLY A 159 -29.06 -2.58 17.36
C GLY A 159 -30.05 -2.74 16.20
N SER A 160 -30.77 -1.67 15.87
CA SER A 160 -31.64 -1.65 14.68
C SER A 160 -30.83 -1.88 13.41
N GLN A 161 -31.22 -2.83 12.58
CA GLN A 161 -30.57 -3.05 11.28
C GLN A 161 -30.74 -1.83 10.38
N THR A 162 -29.63 -1.28 9.90
CA THR A 162 -29.64 -0.15 8.96
C THR A 162 -30.24 -0.59 7.63
N GLN A 163 -31.30 0.11 7.20
CA GLN A 163 -31.99 -0.17 5.94
C GLN A 163 -31.28 0.49 4.74
N ILE A 164 -30.00 0.21 4.58
CA ILE A 164 -29.17 0.78 3.51
C ILE A 164 -29.03 -0.26 2.41
N LEU A 165 -29.33 0.15 1.16
CA LEU A 165 -29.13 -0.70 -0.01
C LEU A 165 -27.64 -1.02 -0.16
N PRO A 166 -27.24 -2.30 -0.35
CA PRO A 166 -25.83 -2.67 -0.47
C PRO A 166 -25.12 -1.94 -1.61
N VAL A 167 -24.05 -1.23 -1.28
CA VAL A 167 -23.13 -0.64 -2.27
C VAL A 167 -22.16 -1.69 -2.82
N PHE A 168 -21.67 -2.57 -1.94
CA PHE A 168 -20.79 -3.68 -2.32
C PHE A 168 -21.60 -4.93 -2.62
N ASP A 169 -21.41 -5.52 -3.80
CA ASP A 169 -22.02 -6.79 -4.19
C ASP A 169 -21.31 -7.98 -3.52
N SER A 170 -19.99 -7.88 -3.33
CA SER A 170 -19.20 -8.92 -2.70
C SER A 170 -17.96 -8.39 -1.98
N LEU A 171 -17.49 -9.17 -1.01
CA LEU A 171 -16.22 -9.02 -0.32
C LEU A 171 -15.33 -10.20 -0.72
N LEU A 172 -14.08 -9.94 -1.07
CA LEU A 172 -13.04 -10.95 -1.26
C LEU A 172 -11.95 -10.72 -0.20
N LEU A 173 -11.76 -11.68 0.70
CA LEU A 173 -10.70 -11.69 1.71
C LEU A 173 -9.50 -12.51 1.21
N LEU A 174 -8.31 -11.91 1.16
CA LEU A 174 -7.08 -12.57 0.69
C LEU A 174 -5.96 -12.43 1.71
N ASP A 175 -5.43 -13.56 2.19
CA ASP A 175 -4.21 -13.55 3.00
C ASP A 175 -2.97 -13.25 2.13
N ARG A 176 -2.06 -12.43 2.68
CA ARG A 176 -0.79 -12.14 2.01
C ARG A 176 0.05 -13.40 1.76
N ASN A 177 -0.01 -14.39 2.66
CA ASN A 177 0.80 -15.60 2.57
C ASN A 177 0.40 -16.55 1.42
N ILE A 178 -0.72 -16.31 0.74
CA ILE A 178 -1.10 -17.03 -0.48
C ILE A 178 -0.21 -16.63 -1.66
N ASP A 179 0.28 -15.39 -1.62
CA ASP A 179 1.14 -14.82 -2.64
C ASP A 179 2.27 -14.04 -1.98
N LEU A 180 3.27 -14.78 -1.52
CA LEU A 180 4.50 -14.23 -0.95
C LEU A 180 5.44 -13.65 -2.01
N LEU A 181 5.22 -13.98 -3.30
CA LEU A 181 6.13 -13.63 -4.39
C LEU A 181 5.97 -12.18 -4.82
N THR A 182 4.73 -11.73 -5.04
CA THR A 182 4.44 -10.39 -5.58
C THR A 182 5.13 -9.25 -4.81
N PRO A 183 5.11 -9.21 -3.46
CA PRO A 183 5.76 -8.11 -2.74
C PRO A 183 7.30 -8.13 -2.80
N LEU A 184 7.92 -9.29 -3.09
CA LEU A 184 9.38 -9.40 -3.19
C LEU A 184 9.91 -8.79 -4.48
N ALA A 185 9.13 -8.90 -5.57
CA ALA A 185 9.49 -8.36 -6.87
C ALA A 185 9.53 -6.84 -6.89
N THR A 186 10.50 -6.29 -7.60
CA THR A 186 10.63 -4.86 -7.84
C THR A 186 9.44 -4.38 -8.67
N GLN A 187 8.65 -3.46 -8.11
CA GLN A 187 7.47 -2.92 -8.80
C GLN A 187 7.89 -2.04 -9.99
N LEU A 188 7.23 -2.18 -11.14
CA LEU A 188 7.62 -1.49 -12.38
C LEU A 188 6.58 -0.46 -12.87
N THR A 189 5.55 -0.18 -12.08
CA THR A 189 4.65 0.97 -12.32
C THR A 189 5.28 2.26 -11.81
N TYR A 190 4.78 3.42 -12.27
CA TYR A 190 5.30 4.71 -11.81
C TYR A 190 5.12 4.93 -10.30
N GLU A 191 3.93 4.68 -9.75
CA GLU A 191 3.71 4.76 -8.29
C GLU A 191 4.48 3.68 -7.52
N GLY A 192 4.62 2.48 -8.11
CA GLY A 192 5.44 1.41 -7.56
C GLY A 192 6.92 1.79 -7.43
N LEU A 193 7.54 2.35 -8.47
CA LEU A 193 8.94 2.76 -8.44
C LEU A 193 9.19 3.97 -7.51
N ILE A 194 8.23 4.89 -7.39
CA ILE A 194 8.33 5.95 -6.37
C ILE A 194 8.39 5.32 -4.98
N ASP A 195 7.55 4.31 -4.71
CA ASP A 195 7.51 3.63 -3.42
C ASP A 195 8.74 2.75 -3.15
N GLU A 196 9.27 2.07 -4.17
CA GLU A 196 10.50 1.26 -4.05
C GLU A 196 11.73 2.13 -3.74
N VAL A 197 11.86 3.28 -4.40
CA VAL A 197 13.03 4.15 -4.29
C VAL A 197 12.94 5.11 -3.11
N TYR A 198 11.81 5.79 -2.96
CA TYR A 198 11.65 6.91 -2.02
C TYR A 198 10.71 6.60 -0.86
N GLY A 199 9.89 5.56 -1.00
CA GLY A 199 8.83 5.22 -0.05
C GLY A 199 7.66 6.21 -0.09
N ILE A 200 6.44 5.68 -0.13
CA ILE A 200 5.22 6.47 0.01
C ILE A 200 4.61 6.19 1.39
N THR A 201 4.54 7.23 2.22
CA THR A 201 4.00 7.14 3.57
C THR A 201 2.82 8.09 3.71
N ASN A 202 1.63 7.53 3.96
CA ASN A 202 0.38 8.28 4.12
C ASN A 202 0.04 9.20 2.95
N GLY A 203 0.32 8.76 1.71
CA GLY A 203 0.09 9.54 0.50
C GLY A 203 1.08 10.68 0.31
N TYR A 204 2.25 10.63 0.94
CA TYR A 204 3.36 11.55 0.73
C TYR A 204 4.66 10.83 0.42
N ALA A 205 5.45 11.39 -0.49
CA ALA A 205 6.84 11.02 -0.73
C ALA A 205 7.76 12.18 -0.34
N LYS A 206 8.98 11.86 0.11
CA LYS A 206 10.05 12.83 0.36
C LYS A 206 11.12 12.65 -0.72
N LEU A 207 11.36 13.68 -1.51
CA LEU A 207 12.20 13.62 -2.70
C LEU A 207 13.44 14.52 -2.56
N PRO A 208 14.57 14.15 -3.21
CA PRO A 208 15.75 15.02 -3.28
C PRO A 208 15.38 16.39 -3.87
N PRO A 209 15.69 17.52 -3.20
CA PRO A 209 15.17 18.84 -3.57
C PRO A 209 15.79 19.44 -4.84
N GLU A 210 16.93 18.91 -5.31
CA GLU A 210 17.80 19.52 -6.33
C GLU A 210 17.08 19.76 -7.66
N LYS A 211 16.19 18.83 -8.07
CA LYS A 211 15.41 18.94 -9.32
C LYS A 211 14.10 19.71 -9.17
N PHE A 212 13.66 20.03 -7.96
CA PHE A 212 12.38 20.71 -7.70
C PHE A 212 12.52 22.20 -7.39
N ALA A 213 13.74 22.66 -7.12
CA ALA A 213 14.01 24.08 -6.96
C ALA A 213 13.93 24.77 -8.34
N ALA A 214 13.14 25.86 -8.42
CA ALA A 214 13.36 26.84 -9.48
C ALA A 214 14.83 27.27 -9.38
N GLN A 215 15.58 27.19 -10.48
CA GLN A 215 16.97 27.65 -10.57
C GLN A 215 17.13 28.92 -9.72
N LYS A 216 17.88 28.82 -8.62
CA LYS A 216 18.23 30.00 -7.81
C LYS A 216 18.74 31.04 -8.79
N LYS A 217 18.12 32.22 -8.83
CA LYS A 217 18.63 33.34 -9.63
C LYS A 217 20.11 33.51 -9.27
N GLN A 218 21.00 33.41 -10.26
CA GLN A 218 22.43 33.63 -10.08
C GLN A 218 22.64 34.96 -9.37
N GLY A 219 23.12 34.96 -8.12
CA GLY A 219 23.37 36.20 -7.38
C GLY A 219 23.47 36.09 -5.87
N GLU A 220 22.89 35.08 -5.22
CA GLU A 220 22.99 34.95 -3.75
C GLU A 220 23.88 33.79 -3.33
N VAL A 221 25.08 34.14 -2.84
CA VAL A 221 25.99 33.25 -2.11
C VAL A 221 25.39 32.99 -0.72
N GLY A 222 24.37 32.14 -0.67
CA GLY A 222 23.75 31.65 0.56
C GLY A 222 24.42 30.36 1.02
N LYS A 223 24.96 30.38 2.25
CA LYS A 223 25.58 29.27 3.00
C LYS A 223 24.92 27.90 2.72
N ASP A 224 25.74 26.85 2.70
CA ASP A 224 25.37 25.42 2.64
C ASP A 224 24.49 24.99 3.83
N LEU A 225 23.25 25.48 3.87
CA LEU A 225 22.21 24.94 4.74
C LEU A 225 21.63 23.70 4.05
N PRO A 226 21.47 22.57 4.78
CA PRO A 226 20.80 21.40 4.22
C PRO A 226 19.42 21.81 3.72
N THR A 227 19.17 21.63 2.42
CA THR A 227 17.85 21.93 1.85
C THR A 227 16.91 20.79 2.25
N GLU A 228 15.78 21.12 2.88
CA GLU A 228 14.81 20.10 3.29
C GLU A 228 14.30 19.29 2.08
N PRO A 229 14.09 17.97 2.22
CA PRO A 229 13.52 17.16 1.15
C PRO A 229 12.18 17.71 0.67
N LYS A 230 11.97 17.68 -0.66
CA LYS A 230 10.69 18.06 -1.25
C LYS A 230 9.62 17.06 -0.83
N LYS A 231 8.75 17.46 0.09
CA LYS A 231 7.56 16.68 0.46
C LYS A 231 6.46 16.90 -0.57
N MET A 232 5.99 15.83 -1.19
CA MET A 232 4.96 15.88 -2.23
C MET A 232 3.79 14.96 -1.89
N GLN A 233 2.57 15.45 -2.06
CA GLN A 233 1.36 14.64 -1.89
C GLN A 233 1.07 13.86 -3.17
N LEU A 234 0.74 12.59 -3.04
CA LEU A 234 0.49 11.67 -4.15
C LEU A 234 -0.88 11.01 -3.97
N ASN A 235 -1.87 11.48 -4.73
CA ASN A 235 -3.21 10.86 -4.81
C ASN A 235 -3.96 11.34 -6.06
N SER A 236 -5.16 10.80 -6.29
CA SER A 236 -5.97 11.10 -7.48
C SER A 236 -6.63 12.48 -7.51
N ALA A 237 -6.35 13.38 -6.56
CA ALA A 237 -6.75 14.78 -6.68
C ALA A 237 -5.94 15.51 -7.76
N GLU A 238 -4.74 15.03 -8.07
CA GLU A 238 -3.90 15.54 -9.15
C GLU A 238 -4.17 14.74 -10.42
N GLU A 239 -4.72 15.42 -11.44
CA GLU A 239 -5.18 14.78 -12.69
C GLU A 239 -4.04 14.05 -13.42
N LEU A 240 -2.87 14.70 -13.56
CA LEU A 240 -1.72 14.09 -14.21
C LEU A 240 -1.28 12.82 -13.46
N TYR A 241 -1.17 12.90 -12.13
CA TYR A 241 -0.77 11.74 -11.33
C TYR A 241 -1.78 10.60 -11.44
N ALA A 242 -3.09 10.90 -11.41
CA ALA A 242 -4.13 9.90 -11.61
C ALA A 242 -4.02 9.17 -12.96
N GLU A 243 -3.57 9.86 -14.01
CA GLU A 243 -3.37 9.27 -15.34
C GLU A 243 -2.11 8.39 -15.44
N ILE A 244 -1.03 8.75 -14.73
CA ILE A 244 0.29 8.12 -14.93
C ILE A 244 0.68 7.10 -13.84
N ARG A 245 0.13 7.21 -12.62
CA ARG A 245 0.53 6.38 -11.47
C ARG A 245 0.45 4.88 -11.71
N ASP A 246 -0.57 4.45 -12.46
CA ASP A 246 -0.88 3.05 -12.71
C ASP A 246 -0.20 2.50 -13.97
N LYS A 247 0.52 3.34 -14.73
CA LYS A 247 1.23 2.93 -15.95
C LYS A 247 2.56 2.26 -15.62
N ASN A 248 2.98 1.31 -16.46
CA ASN A 248 4.36 0.85 -16.46
C ASN A 248 5.30 2.04 -16.72
N PHE A 249 6.45 2.06 -16.06
CA PHE A 249 7.40 3.17 -16.13
C PHE A 249 7.85 3.49 -17.55
N ASN A 250 7.97 2.49 -18.41
CA ASN A 250 8.37 2.66 -19.81
C ASN A 250 7.34 3.45 -20.63
N ALA A 251 6.07 3.55 -20.18
CA ALA A 251 5.04 4.34 -20.84
C ALA A 251 4.98 5.82 -20.38
N ILE A 252 5.75 6.17 -19.34
CA ILE A 252 5.65 7.49 -18.69
C ILE A 252 6.19 8.61 -19.58
N GLY A 253 7.31 8.38 -20.27
CA GLY A 253 7.90 9.39 -21.16
C GLY A 253 6.93 9.86 -22.25
N ALA A 254 6.21 8.92 -22.87
CA ALA A 254 5.20 9.23 -23.88
C ALA A 254 4.00 10.00 -23.28
N ALA A 255 3.54 9.61 -22.10
CA ALA A 255 2.43 10.27 -21.41
C ALA A 255 2.77 11.72 -21.01
N LEU A 256 3.96 11.94 -20.43
CA LEU A 256 4.43 13.29 -20.06
C LEU A 256 4.62 14.17 -21.31
N SER A 257 5.18 13.62 -22.39
CA SER A 257 5.35 14.33 -23.65
C SER A 257 4.01 14.77 -24.25
N LYS A 258 2.99 13.90 -24.20
CA LYS A 258 1.63 14.23 -24.65
C LYS A 258 1.03 15.36 -23.82
N LYS A 259 1.14 15.29 -22.48
CA LYS A 259 0.63 16.34 -21.58
C LYS A 259 1.37 17.67 -21.73
N ALA A 260 2.69 17.64 -21.96
CA ALA A 260 3.47 18.83 -22.28
C ALA A 260 2.93 19.55 -23.52
N LYS A 261 2.65 18.82 -24.61
CA LYS A 261 2.08 19.40 -25.84
C LYS A 261 0.71 20.04 -25.60
N ILE A 262 -0.17 19.37 -24.83
CA ILE A 262 -1.50 19.89 -24.50
C ILE A 262 -1.39 21.19 -23.69
N ILE A 263 -0.54 21.20 -22.65
CA ILE A 263 -0.35 22.38 -21.80
C ILE A 263 0.24 23.54 -22.61
N SER A 264 1.26 23.29 -23.44
CA SER A 264 1.87 24.31 -24.30
C SER A 264 0.85 24.93 -25.27
N ALA A 265 0.04 24.10 -25.95
CA ALA A 265 -1.00 24.58 -26.85
C ALA A 265 -2.02 25.49 -26.14
N ALA A 266 -2.45 25.10 -24.94
CA ALA A 266 -3.38 25.91 -24.14
C ALA A 266 -2.77 27.28 -23.75
N PHE A 267 -1.46 27.36 -23.46
CA PHE A 267 -0.78 28.63 -23.19
C PHE A 267 -0.54 29.47 -24.46
N GLU A 268 -0.44 28.86 -25.64
CA GLU A 268 -0.37 29.56 -26.92
C GLU A 268 -1.72 30.17 -27.33
N GLU A 269 -2.85 29.51 -27.04
CA GLU A 269 -4.20 30.08 -27.26
C GLU A 269 -4.38 31.43 -26.58
N ARG A 270 -3.75 31.64 -25.41
CA ARG A 270 -3.67 32.96 -24.76
C ARG A 270 -3.14 34.04 -25.69
N HIS A 271 -2.04 33.76 -26.39
CA HIS A 271 -1.35 34.74 -27.22
C HIS A 271 -2.19 35.10 -28.45
N ASN A 272 -3.15 34.25 -28.81
CA ASN A 272 -4.06 34.42 -29.93
C ASN A 272 -5.41 35.04 -29.56
N ALA A 273 -5.73 35.18 -28.27
CA ALA A 273 -6.98 35.77 -27.78
C ALA A 273 -7.06 37.28 -28.12
N LYS A 274 -8.10 37.69 -28.84
CA LYS A 274 -8.30 39.08 -29.32
C LYS A 274 -9.51 39.77 -28.72
N THR A 275 -10.50 39.00 -28.24
CA THR A 275 -11.72 39.56 -27.66
C THR A 275 -11.67 39.61 -26.14
N VAL A 276 -12.39 40.57 -25.54
CA VAL A 276 -12.53 40.67 -24.08
C VAL A 276 -13.15 39.40 -23.48
N GLY A 277 -14.03 38.73 -24.22
CA GLY A 277 -14.64 37.45 -23.82
C GLY A 277 -13.60 36.33 -23.71
N GLU A 278 -12.78 36.14 -24.74
CA GLU A 278 -11.68 35.15 -24.76
C GLU A 278 -10.66 35.41 -23.65
N ILE A 279 -10.29 36.68 -23.43
CA ILE A 279 -9.37 37.05 -22.34
C ILE A 279 -9.98 36.70 -20.97
N LYS A 280 -11.26 37.01 -20.73
CA LYS A 280 -11.93 36.65 -19.47
C LYS A 280 -12.00 35.15 -19.25
N GLN A 281 -12.29 34.37 -20.29
CA GLN A 281 -12.31 32.91 -20.22
C GLN A 281 -10.91 32.34 -19.93
N PHE A 282 -9.87 32.88 -20.56
CA PHE A 282 -8.50 32.44 -20.28
C PHE A 282 -8.08 32.76 -18.84
N VAL A 283 -8.34 33.98 -18.38
CA VAL A 283 -7.98 34.42 -17.01
C VAL A 283 -8.64 33.54 -15.95
N SER A 284 -9.87 33.05 -16.18
CA SER A 284 -10.53 32.14 -15.24
C SER A 284 -9.91 30.74 -15.21
N GLN A 285 -9.33 30.27 -16.32
CA GLN A 285 -8.67 28.96 -16.42
C GLN A 285 -7.18 28.99 -16.02
N LEU A 286 -6.55 30.17 -16.01
CA LEU A 286 -5.12 30.33 -15.75
C LEU A 286 -4.62 29.65 -14.47
N PRO A 287 -5.30 29.70 -13.30
CA PRO A 287 -4.84 29.00 -12.11
C PRO A 287 -4.75 27.47 -12.29
N HIS A 288 -5.72 26.88 -12.99
CA HIS A 288 -5.72 25.45 -13.29
C HIS A 288 -4.57 25.09 -14.25
N MET A 289 -4.33 25.90 -15.27
CA MET A 289 -3.21 25.70 -16.20
C MET A 289 -1.84 25.85 -15.53
N GLN A 290 -1.68 26.80 -14.60
CA GLN A 290 -0.45 26.96 -13.80
C GLN A 290 -0.23 25.75 -12.90
N ALA A 291 -1.28 25.25 -12.25
CA ALA A 291 -1.21 24.02 -11.45
C ALA A 291 -0.83 22.81 -12.32
N ALA A 292 -1.43 22.65 -13.51
CA ALA A 292 -1.08 21.60 -14.45
C ALA A 292 0.37 21.69 -14.94
N ARG A 293 0.89 22.90 -15.21
CA ARG A 293 2.29 23.11 -15.57
C ARG A 293 3.25 22.76 -14.43
N SER A 294 2.91 23.14 -13.18
CA SER A 294 3.71 22.77 -12.00
C SER A 294 3.69 21.27 -11.75
N SER A 295 2.52 20.64 -11.91
CA SER A 295 2.33 19.19 -11.83
C SER A 295 3.23 18.46 -12.83
N LEU A 296 3.19 18.88 -14.10
CA LEU A 296 4.05 18.33 -15.14
C LEU A 296 5.54 18.47 -14.79
N ALA A 297 5.99 19.66 -14.35
CA ALA A 297 7.38 19.87 -13.98
C ALA A 297 7.85 18.95 -12.83
N ASN A 298 7.01 18.79 -11.80
CA ASN A 298 7.28 17.87 -10.69
C ASN A 298 7.41 16.42 -11.19
N HIS A 299 6.46 15.95 -12.00
CA HIS A 299 6.46 14.56 -12.46
C HIS A 299 7.53 14.26 -13.51
N THR A 300 7.93 15.23 -14.33
CA THR A 300 9.12 15.14 -15.17
C THR A 300 10.37 14.96 -14.32
N SER A 301 10.53 15.76 -13.26
CA SER A 301 11.68 15.68 -12.35
C SER A 301 11.75 14.31 -11.65
N ILE A 302 10.61 13.78 -11.19
CA ILE A 302 10.54 12.44 -10.58
C ILE A 302 10.85 11.35 -11.60
N ALA A 303 10.34 11.47 -12.83
CA ALA A 303 10.62 10.50 -13.88
C ALA A 303 12.12 10.47 -14.21
N GLU A 304 12.81 11.61 -14.24
CA GLU A 304 14.27 11.66 -14.39
C GLU A 304 14.98 10.95 -13.22
N LEU A 305 14.59 11.26 -11.97
CA LEU A 305 15.16 10.62 -10.79
C LEU A 305 15.02 9.10 -10.79
N ILE A 306 13.87 8.58 -11.22
CA ILE A 306 13.65 7.13 -11.34
C ILE A 306 14.44 6.59 -12.55
N LYS A 307 14.52 7.36 -13.64
CA LYS A 307 15.24 6.94 -14.84
C LYS A 307 16.71 6.68 -14.53
N ASP A 308 17.35 7.57 -13.77
CA ASP A 308 18.75 7.45 -13.35
C ASP A 308 19.03 6.09 -12.66
N ILE A 309 18.08 5.60 -11.87
CA ILE A 309 18.18 4.30 -11.18
C ILE A 309 17.89 3.14 -12.14
N THR A 310 16.78 3.21 -12.87
CA THR A 310 16.32 2.11 -13.74
C THR A 310 17.20 1.87 -14.97
N THR A 311 18.12 2.79 -15.29
CA THR A 311 19.13 2.59 -16.34
C THR A 311 20.49 2.15 -15.82
N SER A 312 20.65 1.95 -14.51
CA SER A 312 21.89 1.44 -13.94
C SER A 312 22.07 -0.05 -14.21
N GLU A 313 23.32 -0.50 -14.40
CA GLU A 313 23.68 -1.92 -14.56
C GLU A 313 23.19 -2.75 -13.36
N ALA A 314 23.41 -2.25 -12.14
CA ALA A 314 22.94 -2.89 -10.92
C ALA A 314 21.43 -3.13 -10.87
N PHE A 315 20.62 -2.22 -11.44
CA PHE A 315 19.17 -2.41 -11.54
C PHE A 315 18.82 -3.48 -12.57
N PHE A 316 19.47 -3.47 -13.74
CA PHE A 316 19.25 -4.47 -14.78
C PHE A 316 19.60 -5.87 -14.29
N ASP A 317 20.77 -6.06 -13.68
CA ASP A 317 21.19 -7.37 -13.16
C ASP A 317 20.24 -7.89 -12.08
N ASN A 318 19.81 -7.02 -11.16
CA ASN A 318 18.83 -7.38 -10.14
C ASN A 318 17.50 -7.82 -10.79
N LEU A 319 17.01 -7.06 -11.77
CA LEU A 319 15.76 -7.36 -12.45
C LEU A 319 15.86 -8.67 -13.26
N THR A 320 16.99 -8.93 -13.93
CA THR A 320 17.24 -10.19 -14.65
C THR A 320 17.12 -11.39 -13.71
N VAL A 321 17.77 -11.34 -12.54
CA VAL A 321 17.69 -12.42 -11.55
C VAL A 321 16.26 -12.61 -11.02
N GLU A 322 15.54 -11.53 -10.75
CA GLU A 322 14.13 -11.63 -10.35
C GLU A 322 13.28 -12.33 -11.43
N GLN A 323 13.47 -11.97 -12.70
CA GLN A 323 12.74 -12.57 -13.83
C GLN A 323 13.11 -14.04 -14.06
N GLU A 324 14.38 -14.41 -13.92
CA GLU A 324 14.83 -15.81 -13.95
C GLU A 324 14.12 -16.63 -12.88
N PHE A 325 14.05 -16.13 -11.64
CA PHE A 325 13.34 -16.85 -10.57
C PHE A 325 11.84 -16.95 -10.83
N MET A 326 11.20 -15.87 -11.29
CA MET A 326 9.77 -15.88 -11.62
C MET A 326 9.44 -16.86 -12.76
N THR A 327 10.35 -17.02 -13.72
CA THR A 327 10.28 -18.00 -14.83
C THR A 327 10.80 -19.39 -14.46
N GLY A 328 11.26 -19.59 -13.21
CA GLY A 328 11.68 -20.87 -12.66
C GLY A 328 13.04 -21.35 -13.15
N VAL A 329 13.87 -20.44 -13.67
CA VAL A 329 15.24 -20.70 -14.09
C VAL A 329 16.15 -20.63 -12.86
N ASP A 330 17.05 -21.62 -12.73
CA ASP A 330 18.10 -21.72 -11.70
C ASP A 330 17.68 -21.39 -10.25
N THR A 331 16.43 -21.71 -9.91
CA THR A 331 15.87 -21.49 -8.57
C THR A 331 16.43 -22.43 -7.48
N ASP A 332 17.19 -23.46 -7.85
CA ASP A 332 17.69 -24.50 -6.95
C ASP A 332 19.23 -24.56 -6.82
N LYS A 333 19.92 -23.49 -7.21
CA LYS A 333 21.39 -23.33 -7.12
C LYS A 333 21.75 -22.05 -6.37
N VAL A 334 22.99 -21.93 -5.90
CA VAL A 334 23.50 -20.62 -5.45
C VAL A 334 23.58 -19.70 -6.67
N ASN A 335 23.09 -18.48 -6.54
CA ASN A 335 23.10 -17.47 -7.60
C ASN A 335 24.30 -16.54 -7.42
N THR A 336 25.12 -16.42 -8.47
CA THR A 336 26.39 -15.69 -8.42
C THR A 336 26.22 -14.19 -8.22
N TYR A 337 25.15 -13.60 -8.79
CA TYR A 337 24.86 -12.18 -8.56
C TYR A 337 24.52 -11.88 -7.09
N ILE A 338 23.77 -12.78 -6.43
CA ILE A 338 23.51 -12.66 -4.99
C ILE A 338 24.82 -12.77 -4.19
N GLU A 339 25.72 -13.68 -4.56
CA GLU A 339 27.04 -13.80 -3.93
C GLU A 339 27.87 -12.53 -4.09
N ASP A 340 27.91 -11.96 -5.30
CA ASP A 340 28.61 -10.72 -5.59
C ASP A 340 28.03 -9.54 -4.79
N CYS A 341 26.70 -9.45 -4.69
CA CYS A 341 26.02 -8.45 -3.86
C CYS A 341 26.42 -8.58 -2.37
N ILE A 342 26.47 -9.81 -1.84
CA ILE A 342 26.91 -10.05 -0.46
C ILE A 342 28.38 -9.63 -0.30
N ALA A 343 29.26 -10.05 -1.22
CA ALA A 343 30.69 -9.73 -1.16
C ALA A 343 30.96 -8.22 -1.24
N GLN A 344 30.14 -7.48 -2.01
CA GLN A 344 30.21 -6.03 -2.15
C GLN A 344 29.50 -5.27 -1.01
N LYS A 345 28.88 -5.99 -0.07
CA LYS A 345 28.11 -5.42 1.05
C LYS A 345 26.94 -4.55 0.59
N ASP A 346 26.24 -4.97 -0.46
CA ASP A 346 24.99 -4.35 -0.88
C ASP A 346 23.96 -4.32 0.27
N PRO A 347 22.92 -3.46 0.22
CA PRO A 347 21.94 -3.38 1.29
C PRO A 347 21.31 -4.74 1.63
N LEU A 348 21.38 -5.16 2.90
CA LEU A 348 20.90 -6.48 3.35
C LEU A 348 19.48 -6.81 2.87
N ILE A 349 18.57 -5.83 2.91
CA ILE A 349 17.17 -6.03 2.49
C ILE A 349 17.07 -6.45 1.01
N LYS A 350 17.92 -5.90 0.12
CA LYS A 350 17.97 -6.30 -1.30
C LYS A 350 18.30 -7.80 -1.40
N ILE A 351 19.34 -8.24 -0.69
CA ILE A 351 19.77 -9.64 -0.67
C ILE A 351 18.68 -10.54 -0.09
N LEU A 352 18.06 -10.14 1.04
CA LEU A 352 16.97 -10.89 1.65
C LEU A 352 15.78 -11.03 0.70
N ARG A 353 15.43 -10.00 -0.09
CA ARG A 353 14.37 -10.10 -1.11
C ARG A 353 14.70 -11.16 -2.16
N LEU A 354 15.92 -11.14 -2.70
CA LEU A 354 16.35 -12.08 -3.75
C LEU A 354 16.37 -13.53 -3.25
N VAL A 355 16.97 -13.80 -2.08
CA VAL A 355 17.01 -15.18 -1.55
C VAL A 355 15.63 -15.69 -1.12
N CYS A 356 14.76 -14.79 -0.61
CA CYS A 356 13.36 -15.15 -0.33
C CYS A 356 12.60 -15.44 -1.62
N MET A 357 12.80 -14.65 -2.67
CA MET A 357 12.17 -14.88 -3.97
C MET A 357 12.59 -16.24 -4.54
N GLN A 358 13.89 -16.54 -4.51
CA GLN A 358 14.43 -17.82 -4.93
C GLN A 358 13.79 -18.99 -4.15
N SER A 359 13.72 -18.86 -2.81
CA SER A 359 13.07 -19.83 -1.93
C SER A 359 11.57 -20.01 -2.26
N VAL A 360 10.81 -18.92 -2.44
CA VAL A 360 9.38 -18.98 -2.76
C VAL A 360 9.14 -19.66 -4.11
N CYS A 361 9.90 -19.30 -5.15
CA CYS A 361 9.80 -19.92 -6.48
C CYS A 361 10.23 -21.39 -6.51
N ASN A 362 11.08 -21.83 -5.57
CA ASN A 362 11.55 -23.21 -5.46
C ASN A 362 10.78 -24.07 -4.42
N ASN A 363 9.81 -23.48 -3.70
CA ASN A 363 9.17 -24.09 -2.52
C ASN A 363 10.18 -24.49 -1.42
N GLY A 364 11.10 -23.57 -1.10
CA GLY A 364 12.22 -23.75 -0.19
C GLY A 364 13.52 -24.09 -0.91
N LEU A 365 14.65 -23.94 -0.21
CA LEU A 365 15.98 -24.24 -0.75
C LEU A 365 16.52 -25.54 -0.15
N LYS A 366 17.36 -26.25 -0.91
CA LYS A 366 18.11 -27.40 -0.39
C LYS A 366 18.98 -26.94 0.79
N GLN A 367 19.11 -27.78 1.82
CA GLN A 367 19.83 -27.44 3.06
C GLN A 367 21.21 -26.84 2.81
N LYS A 368 22.01 -27.43 1.91
CA LYS A 368 23.35 -26.93 1.55
C LYS A 368 23.36 -25.49 1.03
N ILE A 369 22.35 -25.12 0.24
CA ILE A 369 22.23 -23.77 -0.36
C ILE A 369 21.70 -22.79 0.68
N LEU A 370 20.71 -23.21 1.47
CA LEU A 370 20.17 -22.40 2.56
C LEU A 370 21.26 -22.07 3.58
N ASP A 371 22.02 -23.07 4.02
CA ASP A 371 23.12 -22.88 4.98
C ASP A 371 24.25 -22.03 4.40
N TYR A 372 24.48 -22.11 3.09
CA TYR A 372 25.41 -21.23 2.39
C TYR A 372 24.98 -19.77 2.53
N TYR A 373 23.77 -19.41 2.05
CA TYR A 373 23.30 -18.03 2.15
C TYR A 373 23.21 -17.54 3.60
N LYS A 374 22.70 -18.36 4.53
CA LYS A 374 22.64 -18.01 5.95
C LYS A 374 24.03 -17.66 6.49
N ARG A 375 25.06 -18.48 6.19
CA ARG A 375 26.43 -18.23 6.64
C ARG A 375 27.01 -16.94 6.05
N GLU A 376 26.91 -16.74 4.73
CA GLU A 376 27.48 -15.56 4.07
C GLU A 376 26.79 -14.26 4.54
N ILE A 377 25.47 -14.29 4.73
CA ILE A 377 24.70 -13.17 5.28
C ILE A 377 25.16 -12.83 6.71
N LEU A 378 25.25 -13.82 7.59
CA LEU A 378 25.63 -13.58 9.00
C LEU A 378 27.06 -13.07 9.13
N GLN A 379 28.00 -13.62 8.34
CA GLN A 379 29.39 -13.18 8.36
C GLN A 379 29.56 -11.74 7.83
N THR A 380 28.74 -11.34 6.86
CA THR A 380 28.85 -10.04 6.21
C THR A 380 28.10 -8.93 6.94
N TYR A 381 26.90 -9.22 7.43
CA TYR A 381 25.96 -8.21 7.96
C TYR A 381 25.79 -8.26 9.48
N GLY A 382 26.28 -9.30 10.15
CA GLY A 382 26.20 -9.43 11.61
C GLY A 382 25.34 -10.61 12.08
N TYR A 383 25.67 -11.14 13.27
CA TYR A 383 25.04 -12.33 13.83
C TYR A 383 23.65 -12.04 14.42
N GLU A 384 23.33 -10.78 14.72
CA GLU A 384 22.00 -10.31 15.10
C GLU A 384 20.93 -10.68 14.07
N HIS A 385 21.31 -10.81 12.81
CA HIS A 385 20.41 -11.23 11.73
C HIS A 385 20.06 -12.72 11.75
N MET A 386 20.59 -13.50 12.70
CA MET A 386 20.10 -14.86 12.95
C MET A 386 18.61 -14.86 13.28
N LEU A 387 18.16 -13.86 14.06
CA LEU A 387 16.74 -13.71 14.38
C LEU A 387 15.93 -13.30 13.15
N THR A 388 16.47 -12.40 12.32
CA THR A 388 15.86 -12.03 11.03
C THR A 388 15.65 -13.28 10.14
N LEU A 389 16.68 -14.11 9.98
CA LEU A 389 16.60 -15.34 9.18
C LEU A 389 15.59 -16.34 9.76
N ASN A 390 15.52 -16.47 11.09
CA ASN A 390 14.52 -17.29 11.77
C ASN A 390 13.09 -16.77 11.53
N ASN A 391 12.89 -15.45 11.56
CA ASN A 391 11.58 -14.84 11.29
C ASN A 391 11.16 -15.08 9.83
N LEU A 392 12.07 -14.93 8.86
CA LEU A 392 11.82 -15.24 7.45
C LEU A 392 11.47 -16.72 7.21
N GLU A 393 12.08 -17.62 7.98
CA GLU A 393 11.75 -19.05 7.94
C GLU A 393 10.34 -19.32 8.49
N LYS A 394 10.00 -18.74 9.65
CA LYS A 394 8.66 -18.84 10.26
C LYS A 394 7.55 -18.28 9.36
N THR A 395 7.82 -17.23 8.58
CA THR A 395 6.86 -16.69 7.62
C THR A 395 6.80 -17.46 6.30
N GLY A 396 7.66 -18.48 6.12
CA GLY A 396 7.73 -19.30 4.91
C GLY A 396 8.42 -18.62 3.72
N LEU A 397 9.10 -17.49 3.95
CA LEU A 397 9.81 -16.72 2.92
C LEU A 397 11.15 -17.36 2.56
N LEU A 398 11.94 -17.72 3.57
CA LEU A 398 13.24 -18.37 3.40
C LEU A 398 13.27 -19.66 4.23
N LYS A 399 12.93 -20.79 3.61
CA LYS A 399 12.72 -22.06 4.31
C LYS A 399 13.49 -23.23 3.68
N PRO A 400 13.78 -24.29 4.44
CA PRO A 400 14.28 -25.52 3.86
C PRO A 400 13.21 -26.16 2.96
N GLN A 401 13.66 -26.80 1.87
CA GLN A 401 12.80 -27.61 1.02
C GLN A 401 12.38 -28.88 1.77
N THR A 402 11.08 -29.01 2.08
CA THR A 402 10.53 -30.17 2.81
C THR A 402 9.99 -31.26 1.89
N SER A 403 9.71 -30.93 0.63
CA SER A 403 9.19 -31.84 -0.39
C SER A 403 9.95 -31.67 -1.69
N THR A 404 10.24 -32.78 -2.37
CA THR A 404 10.81 -32.75 -3.72
C THR A 404 9.85 -32.13 -4.75
N ARG A 405 8.55 -32.09 -4.44
CA ARG A 405 7.54 -31.50 -5.31
C ARG A 405 7.47 -29.98 -5.13
N ASN A 406 7.90 -29.25 -6.15
CA ASN A 406 7.65 -27.82 -6.29
C ASN A 406 6.33 -27.58 -7.07
N ASN A 407 5.36 -26.92 -6.44
CA ASN A 407 4.06 -26.62 -7.07
C ASN A 407 4.08 -25.32 -7.89
N TYR A 408 5.06 -24.44 -7.69
CA TYR A 408 5.11 -23.13 -8.35
C TYR A 408 5.07 -23.22 -9.88
N PRO A 409 5.80 -24.14 -10.56
CA PRO A 409 5.71 -24.26 -12.02
C PRO A 409 4.29 -24.60 -12.51
N THR A 410 3.56 -25.46 -11.78
CA THR A 410 2.17 -25.81 -12.10
C THR A 410 1.25 -24.60 -11.91
N ILE A 411 1.38 -23.89 -10.79
CA ILE A 411 0.59 -22.69 -10.49
C ILE A 411 0.85 -21.62 -11.57
N ARG A 412 2.13 -21.34 -11.86
CA ARG A 412 2.56 -20.36 -12.87
C ARG A 412 1.96 -20.66 -14.24
N LYS A 413 2.05 -21.91 -14.70
CA LYS A 413 1.53 -22.31 -16.01
C LYS A 413 0.00 -22.26 -16.06
N THR A 414 -0.68 -22.82 -15.07
CA THR A 414 -2.15 -22.90 -15.06
C THR A 414 -2.80 -21.53 -14.94
N LEU A 415 -2.20 -20.63 -14.13
CA LEU A 415 -2.72 -19.28 -13.92
C LEU A 415 -2.09 -18.22 -14.83
N LYS A 416 -1.19 -18.61 -15.75
CA LYS A 416 -0.49 -17.69 -16.66
C LYS A 416 0.15 -16.52 -15.89
N LEU A 417 0.97 -16.86 -14.90
CA LEU A 417 1.64 -15.86 -14.05
C LEU A 417 2.86 -15.23 -14.73
N TRP A 418 3.33 -15.77 -15.85
CA TRP A 418 4.39 -15.17 -16.65
C TRP A 418 3.97 -15.05 -18.11
N MET A 419 4.18 -13.88 -18.70
CA MET A 419 3.90 -13.53 -20.09
C MET A 419 5.19 -13.00 -20.73
N GLU A 420 5.68 -13.63 -21.80
CA GLU A 420 6.96 -13.28 -22.42
C GLU A 420 6.95 -11.88 -23.09
N ASP A 421 5.85 -11.51 -23.74
CA ASP A 421 5.71 -10.25 -24.49
C ASP A 421 4.63 -9.34 -23.89
N ALA A 422 4.78 -8.96 -22.62
CA ALA A 422 3.83 -8.05 -21.97
C ALA A 422 3.87 -6.66 -22.62
N ASN A 423 2.72 -6.17 -23.11
CA ASN A 423 2.64 -4.84 -23.71
C ASN A 423 2.59 -3.75 -22.61
N GLU A 424 3.67 -3.02 -22.43
CA GLU A 424 3.80 -2.01 -21.38
C GLU A 424 3.16 -0.66 -21.74
N GLN A 425 3.02 -0.38 -23.04
CA GLN A 425 2.49 0.90 -23.54
C GLN A 425 0.96 0.87 -23.59
N ASN A 426 0.40 -0.24 -24.06
CA ASN A 426 -1.03 -0.49 -24.20
C ASN A 426 -1.34 -1.88 -23.61
N PRO A 427 -1.41 -1.99 -22.28
CA PRO A 427 -1.53 -3.28 -21.61
C PRO A 427 -2.85 -3.97 -21.93
N ASN A 428 -2.76 -5.29 -22.11
CA ASN A 428 -3.91 -6.19 -22.32
C ASN A 428 -4.04 -7.25 -21.21
N ASP A 429 -3.10 -7.27 -20.26
CA ASP A 429 -3.09 -8.19 -19.13
C ASP A 429 -2.41 -7.52 -17.93
N ILE A 430 -2.78 -7.94 -16.72
CA ILE A 430 -2.24 -7.44 -15.45
C ILE A 430 -0.72 -7.65 -15.30
N SER A 431 -0.09 -8.51 -16.10
CA SER A 431 1.36 -8.73 -16.12
C SER A 431 2.19 -7.48 -16.44
N TYR A 432 1.59 -6.44 -17.03
CA TYR A 432 2.28 -5.20 -17.37
C TYR A 432 2.89 -4.47 -16.15
N VAL A 433 2.35 -4.70 -14.94
CA VAL A 433 2.80 -4.05 -13.70
C VAL A 433 4.17 -4.54 -13.22
N TYR A 434 4.62 -5.70 -13.72
CA TYR A 434 5.94 -6.30 -13.49
C TYR A 434 6.59 -6.76 -14.81
N SER A 435 6.22 -6.14 -15.94
CA SER A 435 6.81 -6.41 -17.27
C SER A 435 6.87 -7.90 -17.64
N GLY A 436 5.85 -8.67 -17.28
CA GLY A 436 5.75 -10.10 -17.59
C GLY A 436 5.12 -10.92 -16.48
N TYR A 437 5.41 -10.61 -15.22
CA TYR A 437 4.80 -11.30 -14.09
C TYR A 437 3.41 -10.76 -13.75
N ALA A 438 2.39 -11.62 -13.78
CA ALA A 438 1.05 -11.31 -13.31
C ALA A 438 0.91 -11.70 -11.82
N PRO A 439 0.65 -10.73 -10.91
CA PRO A 439 0.48 -11.01 -9.49
C PRO A 439 -0.53 -12.12 -9.23
N LEU A 440 -0.11 -13.16 -8.50
CA LEU A 440 -0.97 -14.30 -8.20
C LEU A 440 -2.24 -13.86 -7.46
N SER A 441 -2.12 -12.96 -6.48
CA SER A 441 -3.25 -12.40 -5.74
C SER A 441 -4.32 -11.76 -6.65
N ILE A 442 -3.87 -11.04 -7.68
CA ILE A 442 -4.76 -10.36 -8.64
C ILE A 442 -5.31 -11.34 -9.67
N ARG A 443 -4.52 -12.33 -10.09
CA ARG A 443 -4.99 -13.40 -10.96
C ARG A 443 -6.09 -14.23 -10.29
N LEU A 444 -5.96 -14.53 -8.99
CA LEU A 444 -7.02 -15.19 -8.21
C LEU A 444 -8.29 -14.33 -8.16
N THR A 445 -8.13 -13.00 -8.00
CA THR A 445 -9.26 -12.06 -8.02
C THR A 445 -9.95 -12.03 -9.39
N GLN A 446 -9.18 -11.98 -10.47
CA GLN A 446 -9.68 -12.02 -11.84
C GLN A 446 -10.45 -13.32 -12.11
N VAL A 447 -9.89 -14.48 -11.74
CA VAL A 447 -10.52 -15.78 -11.94
C VAL A 447 -11.79 -15.91 -11.10
N LEU A 448 -11.84 -15.36 -9.88
CA LEU A 448 -13.07 -15.33 -9.08
C LEU A 448 -14.20 -14.60 -9.81
N ALA A 449 -13.90 -13.44 -10.39
CA ALA A 449 -14.88 -12.64 -11.12
C ALA A 449 -15.39 -13.39 -12.37
N ARG A 450 -14.48 -14.03 -13.11
CA ARG A 450 -14.77 -14.86 -14.28
C ARG A 450 -13.61 -15.83 -14.60
N PRO A 451 -13.86 -17.12 -14.82
CA PRO A 451 -15.17 -17.82 -14.84
C PRO A 451 -15.67 -18.27 -13.45
N GLY A 452 -14.91 -18.02 -12.39
CA GLY A 452 -15.17 -18.47 -11.02
C GLY A 452 -14.17 -19.50 -10.53
N TRP A 453 -13.89 -19.53 -9.23
CA TRP A 453 -12.86 -20.38 -8.61
C TRP A 453 -13.03 -21.89 -8.81
N ARG A 454 -14.26 -22.37 -9.10
CA ARG A 454 -14.50 -23.77 -9.46
C ARG A 454 -13.64 -24.23 -10.65
N SER A 455 -13.23 -23.33 -11.55
CA SER A 455 -12.38 -23.68 -12.69
C SER A 455 -10.91 -23.91 -12.33
N ILE A 456 -10.48 -23.55 -11.12
CA ILE A 456 -9.09 -23.65 -10.65
C ILE A 456 -8.97 -24.34 -9.27
N GLU A 457 -9.95 -25.17 -8.92
CA GLU A 457 -10.05 -25.88 -7.63
C GLU A 457 -8.75 -26.58 -7.22
N GLU A 458 -8.12 -27.29 -8.16
CA GLU A 458 -6.86 -28.01 -7.90
C GLU A 458 -5.69 -27.06 -7.60
N VAL A 459 -5.64 -25.89 -8.23
CA VAL A 459 -4.63 -24.86 -7.92
C VAL A 459 -4.90 -24.26 -6.55
N LEU A 460 -6.16 -24.02 -6.19
CA LEU A 460 -6.51 -23.49 -4.88
C LEU A 460 -6.10 -24.44 -3.75
N LYS A 461 -6.12 -25.76 -3.96
CA LYS A 461 -5.64 -26.75 -2.98
C LYS A 461 -4.12 -26.76 -2.82
N MET A 462 -3.36 -26.27 -3.81
CA MET A 462 -1.89 -26.13 -3.73
C MET A 462 -1.46 -24.88 -2.96
N LEU A 463 -2.36 -23.92 -2.75
CA LEU A 463 -2.10 -22.66 -2.08
C LEU A 463 -2.48 -22.71 -0.58
N PRO A 464 -1.79 -21.96 0.30
CA PRO A 464 -2.08 -21.94 1.74
C PRO A 464 -3.53 -21.61 2.11
N GLY A 465 -4.02 -22.25 3.17
CA GLY A 465 -5.34 -21.99 3.79
C GLY A 465 -6.56 -22.45 2.99
N PRO A 466 -7.77 -22.35 3.56
CA PRO A 466 -9.01 -22.72 2.88
C PRO A 466 -9.38 -21.70 1.80
N HIS A 467 -10.16 -22.10 0.81
CA HIS A 467 -10.98 -21.19 0.00
C HIS A 467 -12.45 -21.37 0.37
N PHE A 468 -13.26 -20.32 0.28
CA PHE A 468 -14.66 -20.36 0.74
C PHE A 468 -15.59 -19.31 0.14
N GLU A 469 -16.88 -19.57 0.28
CA GLU A 469 -17.99 -18.67 -0.04
C GLU A 469 -18.99 -18.69 1.13
N GLU A 470 -19.34 -17.52 1.66
CA GLU A 470 -20.37 -17.32 2.67
C GLU A 470 -21.42 -16.33 2.15
N ARG A 471 -22.66 -16.48 2.62
CA ARG A 471 -23.78 -15.61 2.25
C ARG A 471 -24.39 -14.94 3.46
N GLN A 472 -24.60 -13.65 3.37
CA GLN A 472 -25.33 -12.87 4.37
C GLN A 472 -26.75 -12.60 3.88
N GLN A 473 -27.74 -12.91 4.70
CA GLN A 473 -29.13 -12.58 4.40
C GLN A 473 -29.32 -11.05 4.40
N LEU A 474 -30.12 -10.59 3.43
CA LEU A 474 -30.56 -9.21 3.31
C LEU A 474 -32.03 -9.09 3.77
N PRO A 475 -32.42 -7.99 4.43
CA PRO A 475 -33.83 -7.69 4.71
C PRO A 475 -34.69 -7.65 3.44
N ALA A 476 -35.96 -8.04 3.58
CA ALA A 476 -36.94 -7.92 2.51
C ALA A 476 -37.02 -6.46 2.02
N GLY A 477 -36.83 -6.24 0.72
CA GLY A 477 -36.81 -4.91 0.10
C GLY A 477 -35.41 -4.34 -0.22
N LEU A 478 -34.32 -4.93 0.30
CA LEU A 478 -32.94 -4.47 0.04
C LEU A 478 -32.20 -5.31 -1.01
N HIS A 479 -32.95 -6.09 -1.80
CA HIS A 479 -32.38 -6.82 -2.94
C HIS A 479 -32.23 -5.88 -4.14
N LYS A 480 -30.97 -5.70 -4.59
CA LYS A 480 -30.65 -4.85 -5.74
C LYS A 480 -31.18 -5.50 -7.03
N LYS A 481 -32.09 -4.82 -7.74
CA LYS A 481 -32.49 -5.20 -9.10
C LYS A 481 -31.37 -4.80 -10.06
N ARG A 482 -30.61 -5.77 -10.57
CA ARG A 482 -29.51 -5.49 -11.52
C ARG A 482 -30.05 -5.16 -12.90
N GLN A 483 -29.54 -4.07 -13.47
CA GLN A 483 -29.73 -3.76 -14.88
C GLN A 483 -28.73 -4.56 -15.71
N GLN A 484 -29.11 -4.90 -16.94
CA GLN A 484 -28.23 -5.60 -17.88
C GLN A 484 -27.03 -4.69 -18.21
N GLY A 485 -25.81 -5.19 -18.00
CA GLY A 485 -24.57 -4.42 -18.22
C GLY A 485 -24.05 -3.63 -17.01
N GLU A 486 -24.69 -3.69 -15.85
CA GLU A 486 -24.16 -3.03 -14.64
C GLU A 486 -23.00 -3.86 -14.02
N ASN A 487 -21.81 -3.25 -13.90
CA ASN A 487 -20.67 -3.88 -13.22
C ASN A 487 -20.97 -4.13 -11.74
N ARG A 488 -20.49 -5.27 -11.24
CA ARG A 488 -20.47 -5.59 -9.81
C ARG A 488 -19.43 -4.75 -9.09
N THR A 489 -19.68 -4.36 -7.84
CA THR A 489 -18.69 -3.71 -6.98
C THR A 489 -18.16 -4.71 -5.97
N THR A 490 -16.86 -5.02 -6.04
CA THR A 490 -16.21 -5.98 -5.13
C THR A 490 -15.22 -5.26 -4.23
N LEU A 491 -15.39 -5.40 -2.92
CA LEU A 491 -14.39 -4.99 -1.93
C LEU A 491 -13.33 -6.10 -1.81
N VAL A 492 -12.10 -5.84 -2.23
CA VAL A 492 -10.98 -6.78 -2.08
C VAL A 492 -10.17 -6.35 -0.87
N PHE A 493 -10.07 -7.21 0.15
CA PHE A 493 -9.33 -6.95 1.36
C PHE A 493 -8.08 -7.83 1.43
N PHE A 494 -6.91 -7.19 1.43
CA PHE A 494 -5.62 -7.85 1.66
C PHE A 494 -5.25 -7.90 3.15
N LEU A 495 -5.18 -9.11 3.70
CA LEU A 495 -4.82 -9.39 5.08
C LEU A 495 -3.31 -9.67 5.16
N GLY A 496 -2.53 -8.68 5.60
CA GLY A 496 -1.07 -8.73 5.63
C GLY A 496 -0.39 -7.81 4.63
N GLY A 497 -1.15 -7.07 3.81
CA GLY A 497 -0.66 -5.95 3.03
C GLY A 497 -0.84 -6.09 1.51
N VAL A 498 -0.82 -4.96 0.82
CA VAL A 498 -0.93 -4.86 -0.65
C VAL A 498 0.10 -3.88 -1.19
N THR A 499 0.62 -4.16 -2.38
CA THR A 499 1.56 -3.30 -3.12
C THR A 499 0.83 -2.30 -4.02
N TYR A 500 1.54 -1.25 -4.46
CA TYR A 500 1.00 -0.31 -5.45
C TYR A 500 0.83 -0.95 -6.84
N ALA A 501 1.69 -1.90 -7.22
CA ALA A 501 1.53 -2.67 -8.45
C ALA A 501 0.25 -3.54 -8.44
N GLU A 502 -0.07 -4.20 -7.31
CA GLU A 502 -1.35 -4.92 -7.15
C GLU A 502 -2.55 -3.98 -7.22
N VAL A 503 -2.43 -2.79 -6.62
CA VAL A 503 -3.46 -1.74 -6.71
C VAL A 503 -3.66 -1.29 -8.16
N ALA A 504 -2.59 -1.04 -8.91
CA ALA A 504 -2.64 -0.68 -10.33
C ALA A 504 -3.29 -1.79 -11.17
N ALA A 505 -2.96 -3.05 -10.92
CA ALA A 505 -3.55 -4.19 -11.62
C ALA A 505 -5.06 -4.34 -11.34
N LEU A 506 -5.53 -4.10 -10.11
CA LEU A 506 -6.97 -4.09 -9.81
C LEU A 506 -7.70 -2.91 -10.46
N ARG A 507 -7.06 -1.74 -10.54
CA ARG A 507 -7.60 -0.59 -11.30
C ARG A 507 -7.69 -0.89 -12.79
N PHE A 508 -6.67 -1.55 -13.35
CA PHE A 508 -6.68 -2.03 -14.74
C PHE A 508 -7.87 -2.97 -14.99
N LEU A 509 -8.06 -4.00 -14.15
CA LEU A 509 -9.21 -4.91 -14.29
C LEU A 509 -10.57 -4.20 -14.15
N SER A 510 -10.65 -3.14 -13.32
CA SER A 510 -11.89 -2.35 -13.15
C SER A 510 -12.25 -1.53 -14.39
N GLN A 511 -11.27 -1.26 -15.28
CA GLN A 511 -11.44 -0.47 -16.50
C GLN A 511 -11.72 -1.35 -17.73
N MET A 512 -11.57 -2.68 -17.63
CA MET A 512 -11.83 -3.59 -18.74
C MET A 512 -13.35 -3.67 -19.01
N GLU A 513 -13.76 -3.40 -20.25
CA GLU A 513 -15.17 -3.40 -20.68
C GLU A 513 -15.84 -4.77 -20.47
N ASP A 514 -15.09 -5.86 -20.57
CA ASP A 514 -15.55 -7.24 -20.40
C ASP A 514 -15.33 -7.81 -18.99
N GLY A 515 -14.74 -7.03 -18.08
CA GLY A 515 -14.39 -7.44 -16.71
C GLY A 515 -15.61 -7.59 -15.78
N GLY A 516 -16.70 -6.87 -16.05
CA GLY A 516 -17.99 -6.97 -15.34
C GLY A 516 -17.93 -6.69 -13.83
N THR A 517 -16.80 -6.20 -13.33
CA THR A 517 -16.51 -6.01 -11.90
C THR A 517 -15.57 -4.83 -11.71
N GLU A 518 -15.94 -3.91 -10.82
CA GLU A 518 -15.09 -2.82 -10.34
C GLU A 518 -14.63 -3.12 -8.91
N TYR A 519 -13.37 -2.80 -8.62
CA TYR A 519 -12.73 -3.16 -7.36
C TYR A 519 -12.51 -1.94 -6.46
N ILE A 520 -12.93 -2.08 -5.20
CA ILE A 520 -12.52 -1.20 -4.11
C ILE A 520 -11.54 -1.98 -3.24
N ILE A 521 -10.44 -1.35 -2.88
CA ILE A 521 -9.30 -2.04 -2.25
C ILE A 521 -9.25 -1.63 -0.79
N ALA A 522 -9.21 -2.63 0.09
CA ALA A 522 -8.91 -2.49 1.50
C ALA A 522 -7.68 -3.32 1.83
N THR A 523 -6.94 -2.90 2.86
CA THR A 523 -5.73 -3.59 3.28
C THR A 523 -5.44 -3.29 4.74
N THR A 524 -4.75 -4.21 5.41
CA THR A 524 -4.13 -3.92 6.72
C THR A 524 -2.99 -2.90 6.58
N LYS A 525 -2.29 -2.89 5.44
CA LYS A 525 -1.11 -2.04 5.20
C LYS A 525 -0.79 -1.89 3.71
N LEU A 526 -0.37 -0.70 3.30
CA LEU A 526 0.37 -0.53 2.03
C LEU A 526 1.82 -0.91 2.28
N ILE A 527 2.32 -1.88 1.50
CA ILE A 527 3.65 -2.48 1.65
C ILE A 527 4.40 -2.51 0.32
N ASN A 528 5.71 -2.70 0.42
CA ASN A 528 6.61 -3.15 -0.65
C ASN A 528 7.60 -4.16 -0.04
N GLY A 529 8.43 -4.79 -0.87
CA GLY A 529 9.38 -5.80 -0.40
C GLY A 529 10.30 -5.28 0.71
N THR A 530 10.74 -4.03 0.59
CA THR A 530 11.63 -3.40 1.56
C THR A 530 10.96 -3.20 2.93
N SER A 531 9.81 -2.54 2.97
CA SER A 531 9.07 -2.27 4.20
C SER A 531 8.52 -3.54 4.85
N TRP A 532 8.18 -4.55 4.03
CA TRP A 532 7.71 -5.84 4.52
C TRP A 532 8.83 -6.62 5.20
N ILE A 533 9.99 -6.80 4.57
CA ILE A 533 11.13 -7.49 5.20
C ILE A 533 11.60 -6.73 6.45
N LYS A 534 11.68 -5.39 6.39
CA LYS A 534 12.01 -4.57 7.57
C LYS A 534 11.07 -4.81 8.76
N SER A 535 9.79 -5.09 8.50
CA SER A 535 8.82 -5.39 9.56
C SER A 535 9.02 -6.76 10.22
N LEU A 536 9.80 -7.65 9.59
CA LEU A 536 10.15 -8.98 10.09
C LEU A 536 11.54 -9.01 10.74
N MET A 537 12.28 -7.91 10.68
CA MET A 537 13.54 -7.74 11.39
C MET A 537 13.26 -7.29 12.82
N ASP A 538 14.01 -7.83 13.76
CA ASP A 538 14.00 -7.28 15.11
C ASP A 538 14.59 -5.87 15.10
N ARG A 539 14.04 -5.01 15.94
CA ARG A 539 14.64 -3.70 16.17
C ARG A 539 15.93 -3.95 16.95
N PRO A 540 17.10 -3.49 16.48
CA PRO A 540 18.29 -3.55 17.32
C PRO A 540 18.00 -2.81 18.61
N GLU A 541 18.43 -3.38 19.74
CA GLU A 541 18.49 -2.64 21.01
C GLU A 541 19.22 -1.32 20.73
N ALA A 542 18.62 -0.20 21.13
CA ALA A 542 19.33 1.08 21.05
C ALA A 542 20.62 0.93 21.89
N PRO A 543 21.79 1.24 21.33
CA PRO A 543 23.05 1.12 22.05
C PRO A 543 23.13 2.04 23.28
#